data_AF-A0A1M5V783-F1
#
_entry.id   AF-A0A1M5V783-F1
#
_cell.length_a   1.000
_cell.length_b   1.000
_cell.length_c   1.000
_cell.angle_alpha   90.00
_cell.angle_beta   90.00
_cell.angle_gamma   90.00
#
_symmetry.space_group_name_H-M   'P 1'
#
loop_
_entity.id
_entity.type
_entity.pdbx_description
1 polymer ?
#
loop_
_entity_poly.entity_id
_entity_poly.type
_entity_poly.pdbx_seq_one_letter_code
_entity_poly.pdbx_strand_id
1 'polypeptide(L)'
;MKKIRCISMATVICIIAGTMTGCSYKEFEDKTLSGIKKFFNSEKSNDSNNYAKNDDVDSGKSSEKLEESTKNIIKDNAIREMGSLITIDLPYEGEKHIIEYTINNTKVYSSLDESNIDKNLILNRNNENIDKILGNGKKLILANVTVKNVDRNSNINIGELGLNYIMENGEKSSGNFMSEIEYFSLATLKGDGKEKGYYNYNLEKGESKIAEIGWIIDPNEVDLDRLYICIGSHTSYEYQKFVKLDIGEGKK
;
A
#
# COMPACT_ATOMS: atom_id res chain seq x y z
N MET A 1 49.29 32.85 31.39
CA MET A 1 48.86 31.48 31.01
C MET A 1 47.83 30.97 32.03
N LYS A 2 46.64 30.56 31.62
CA LYS A 2 45.65 29.87 32.47
C LYS A 2 45.20 28.59 31.74
N LYS A 3 45.09 27.48 32.46
CA LYS A 3 44.70 26.18 31.89
C LYS A 3 43.18 26.10 31.75
N ILE A 4 42.68 26.02 30.52
CA ILE A 4 41.30 25.61 30.27
C ILE A 4 41.25 24.09 30.40
N ARG A 5 40.31 23.57 31.20
CA ARG A 5 39.97 22.14 31.24
C ARG A 5 38.64 21.96 30.54
N CYS A 6 38.61 21.14 29.49
CA CYS A 6 37.36 20.70 28.90
C CYS A 6 36.61 19.81 29.91
N ILE A 7 35.31 20.07 30.09
CA ILE A 7 34.38 19.11 30.68
C ILE A 7 33.28 18.90 29.64
N SER A 8 33.26 17.71 29.05
CA SER A 8 32.11 17.25 28.28
C SER A 8 31.08 16.71 29.25
N MET A 9 29.81 17.12 29.12
CA MET A 9 28.71 16.43 29.79
C MET A 9 27.40 16.61 29.01
N ALA A 10 27.04 15.58 28.24
CA ALA A 10 25.78 15.52 27.51
C ALA A 10 24.63 15.13 28.46
N THR A 11 23.97 16.12 29.05
CA THR A 11 22.84 15.89 29.98
C THR A 11 21.75 16.97 29.90
N VAL A 12 21.34 17.34 28.67
CA VAL A 12 20.22 18.27 28.47
C VAL A 12 18.89 17.50 28.45
N ILE A 13 18.36 17.25 29.66
CA ILE A 13 16.93 17.33 30.01
C ILE A 13 15.98 16.47 29.15
N CYS A 14 15.78 15.22 29.56
CA CYS A 14 14.67 14.37 29.11
C CYS A 14 13.35 14.77 29.83
N ILE A 15 12.79 15.95 29.52
CA ILE A 15 11.51 16.42 30.08
C ILE A 15 10.57 16.94 28.97
N ILE A 16 10.19 16.05 28.05
CA ILE A 16 8.90 16.09 27.35
C ILE A 16 8.39 14.64 27.27
N ALA A 17 7.84 14.14 28.39
CA ALA A 17 7.18 12.85 28.45
C ALA A 17 5.86 13.01 29.24
N GLY A 18 4.73 12.65 28.62
CA GLY A 18 3.42 12.66 29.26
C GLY A 18 2.58 13.93 29.02
N THR A 19 1.93 14.02 27.85
CA THR A 19 0.46 14.19 27.67
C THR A 19 0.13 14.25 26.17
N MET A 20 -1.11 13.96 25.77
CA MET A 20 -1.66 13.99 24.38
C MET A 20 -1.59 12.71 23.49
N THR A 21 -1.82 11.51 24.02
CA THR A 21 -2.11 10.30 23.18
C THR A 21 -3.38 9.53 23.59
N GLY A 22 -4.27 10.13 24.38
CA GLY A 22 -5.48 9.46 24.90
C GLY A 22 -6.77 9.63 24.08
N CYS A 23 -6.89 10.67 23.25
CA CYS A 23 -8.18 11.04 22.64
C CYS A 23 -8.36 10.54 21.19
N SER A 24 -7.29 10.56 20.38
CA SER A 24 -7.36 10.24 18.94
C SER A 24 -7.83 8.80 18.67
N TYR A 25 -7.32 7.83 19.45
CA TYR A 25 -7.67 6.42 19.34
C TYR A 25 -9.18 6.18 19.46
N LYS A 26 -9.81 6.83 20.46
CA LYS A 26 -11.24 6.64 20.72
C LYS A 26 -12.12 7.29 19.65
N GLU A 27 -11.77 8.47 19.14
CA GLU A 27 -12.51 9.05 18.00
C GLU A 27 -12.41 8.19 16.73
N PHE A 28 -11.28 7.52 16.52
CA PHE A 28 -11.10 6.59 15.39
C PHE A 28 -11.93 5.31 15.56
N GLU A 29 -11.91 4.69 16.74
CA GLU A 29 -12.78 3.56 17.07
C GLU A 29 -14.28 3.91 16.94
N ASP A 30 -14.73 4.99 17.58
CA ASP A 30 -16.16 5.36 17.63
C ASP A 30 -16.70 5.72 16.22
N LYS A 31 -15.90 6.35 15.35
CA LYS A 31 -16.28 6.63 13.95
C LYS A 31 -16.38 5.33 13.13
N THR A 32 -15.42 4.43 13.25
CA THR A 32 -15.39 3.16 12.49
C THR A 32 -16.51 2.22 12.94
N LEU A 33 -16.69 2.03 14.25
CA LEU A 33 -17.74 1.19 14.84
C LEU A 33 -19.15 1.72 14.56
N SER A 34 -19.36 3.04 14.52
CA SER A 34 -20.68 3.62 14.24
C SER A 34 -21.07 3.59 12.76
N GLY A 35 -20.10 3.61 11.83
CA GLY A 35 -20.34 3.32 10.41
C GLY A 35 -20.80 1.88 10.19
N ILE A 36 -20.02 0.92 10.69
CA ILE A 36 -20.29 -0.53 10.53
C ILE A 36 -21.64 -0.93 11.17
N LYS A 37 -21.96 -0.43 12.37
CA LYS A 37 -23.24 -0.72 13.04
C LYS A 37 -24.48 -0.15 12.34
N LYS A 38 -24.34 0.89 11.51
CA LYS A 38 -25.46 1.41 10.70
C LYS A 38 -25.81 0.43 9.57
N PHE A 39 -24.81 -0.03 8.81
CA PHE A 39 -24.99 -1.01 7.73
C PHE A 39 -25.73 -2.27 8.19
N PHE A 40 -25.25 -2.93 9.25
CA PHE A 40 -25.87 -4.16 9.78
C PHE A 40 -27.29 -3.99 10.35
N ASN A 41 -27.70 -2.77 10.68
CA ASN A 41 -29.07 -2.49 11.14
C ASN A 41 -30.02 -2.16 9.98
N SER A 42 -29.54 -1.55 8.88
CA SER A 42 -30.37 -1.30 7.69
C SER A 42 -30.76 -2.59 6.94
N GLU A 43 -29.95 -3.64 7.01
CA GLU A 43 -30.26 -4.93 6.36
C GLU A 43 -31.28 -5.79 7.13
N LYS A 44 -31.69 -5.39 8.34
CA LYS A 44 -32.57 -6.20 9.23
C LYS A 44 -34.03 -5.74 9.34
N SER A 45 -34.41 -4.62 8.72
CA SER A 45 -35.75 -4.05 8.87
C SER A 45 -36.71 -4.31 7.72
N ASN A 46 -36.23 -4.79 6.57
CA ASN A 46 -37.02 -4.93 5.35
C ASN A 46 -37.05 -6.38 4.85
N ASP A 47 -37.97 -7.20 5.39
CA ASP A 47 -38.73 -8.11 4.51
C ASP A 47 -40.02 -8.62 5.18
N SER A 48 -41.17 -8.34 4.57
CA SER A 48 -42.42 -9.06 4.85
C SER A 48 -43.50 -8.83 3.77
N ASN A 49 -44.19 -9.93 3.42
CA ASN A 49 -45.46 -10.03 2.68
C ASN A 49 -45.47 -10.02 1.13
N ASN A 50 -45.63 -11.23 0.60
CA ASN A 50 -46.66 -11.66 -0.37
C ASN A 50 -46.66 -11.11 -1.82
N TYR A 51 -46.41 -12.01 -2.79
CA TYR A 51 -47.41 -12.60 -3.72
C TYR A 51 -46.82 -13.95 -4.19
N ALA A 52 -47.40 -15.13 -3.88
CA ALA A 52 -48.60 -15.77 -4.44
C ALA A 52 -48.40 -16.38 -5.86
N LYS A 53 -48.60 -17.72 -5.94
CA LYS A 53 -49.06 -18.59 -7.07
C LYS A 53 -48.97 -18.06 -8.53
N ASN A 54 -48.58 -18.82 -9.55
CA ASN A 54 -48.44 -20.28 -9.80
C ASN A 54 -47.58 -20.45 -11.11
N ASP A 55 -47.27 -21.59 -11.76
CA ASP A 55 -47.60 -23.04 -11.69
C ASP A 55 -46.37 -23.86 -12.23
N ASP A 56 -46.45 -25.19 -12.38
CA ASP A 56 -45.34 -26.11 -12.69
C ASP A 56 -44.76 -26.13 -14.14
N VAL A 57 -43.43 -26.31 -14.25
CA VAL A 57 -42.78 -27.37 -15.08
C VAL A 57 -41.49 -27.84 -14.38
N ASP A 58 -41.33 -29.16 -14.20
CA ASP A 58 -40.09 -29.78 -13.68
C ASP A 58 -39.13 -30.20 -14.82
N SER A 59 -37.86 -29.84 -14.72
CA SER A 59 -36.74 -30.78 -14.91
C SER A 59 -35.37 -30.13 -14.70
N GLY A 60 -34.46 -30.85 -14.02
CA GLY A 60 -33.02 -30.59 -14.09
C GLY A 60 -32.42 -29.69 -13.00
N LYS A 61 -32.02 -30.29 -11.87
CA LYS A 61 -31.17 -29.61 -10.87
C LYS A 61 -29.75 -29.38 -11.40
N SER A 62 -29.47 -28.22 -11.97
CA SER A 62 -28.19 -27.55 -11.72
C SER A 62 -28.37 -26.66 -10.50
N SER A 63 -27.80 -27.03 -9.36
CA SER A 63 -27.67 -26.10 -8.25
C SER A 63 -26.67 -25.02 -8.65
N GLU A 64 -27.17 -23.89 -9.14
CA GLU A 64 -26.43 -22.63 -9.12
C GLU A 64 -26.16 -22.31 -7.65
N LYS A 65 -25.06 -22.85 -7.15
CA LYS A 65 -24.40 -22.36 -5.96
C LYS A 65 -24.00 -20.93 -6.33
N LEU A 66 -24.78 -19.95 -5.90
CA LEU A 66 -24.35 -18.55 -5.93
C LEU A 66 -22.95 -18.53 -5.33
N GLU A 67 -21.97 -18.17 -6.13
CA GLU A 67 -20.68 -17.78 -5.59
C GLU A 67 -20.95 -16.45 -4.90
N GLU A 68 -21.17 -16.55 -3.59
CA GLU A 68 -21.25 -15.43 -2.67
C GLU A 68 -20.01 -14.57 -2.91
N SER A 69 -20.20 -13.49 -3.66
CA SER A 69 -19.11 -12.73 -4.25
C SER A 69 -18.28 -12.18 -3.10
N THR A 70 -17.14 -12.84 -2.88
CA THR A 70 -16.40 -12.69 -1.63
C THR A 70 -15.76 -11.31 -1.64
N LYS A 71 -16.50 -10.34 -1.11
CA LYS A 71 -16.14 -8.93 -1.04
C LYS A 71 -14.73 -8.84 -0.48
N ASN A 72 -13.83 -8.20 -1.22
CA ASN A 72 -12.40 -8.10 -0.89
C ASN A 72 -12.17 -7.06 0.22
N ILE A 73 -12.86 -7.26 1.35
CA ILE A 73 -12.87 -6.41 2.54
C ILE A 73 -11.59 -6.64 3.32
N ILE A 74 -10.79 -5.58 3.44
CA ILE A 74 -9.49 -5.63 4.11
C ILE A 74 -9.73 -5.77 5.61
N LYS A 75 -9.36 -6.95 6.14
CA LYS A 75 -9.37 -7.26 7.56
C LYS A 75 -8.38 -6.35 8.27
N ASP A 76 -8.78 -5.75 9.39
CA ASP A 76 -7.95 -4.82 10.18
C ASP A 76 -6.55 -5.40 10.49
N ASN A 77 -6.47 -6.69 10.75
CA ASN A 77 -5.22 -7.39 11.05
C ASN A 77 -4.24 -7.53 9.86
N ALA A 78 -4.63 -7.11 8.65
CA ALA A 78 -3.76 -6.97 7.48
C ALA A 78 -3.21 -5.55 7.30
N ILE A 79 -3.80 -4.54 7.97
CA ILE A 79 -3.33 -3.15 7.94
C ILE A 79 -2.13 -2.97 8.88
N ARG A 80 -1.14 -2.18 8.48
CA ARG A 80 0.12 -1.93 9.18
C ARG A 80 0.43 -0.43 9.20
N GLU A 81 1.12 0.00 10.25
CA GLU A 81 1.57 1.39 10.39
C GLU A 81 2.81 1.65 9.52
N MET A 82 2.93 2.88 9.01
CA MET A 82 4.15 3.32 8.33
C MET A 82 5.33 3.30 9.30
N GLY A 83 6.52 2.92 8.83
CA GLY A 83 7.70 2.69 9.68
C GLY A 83 7.71 1.36 10.45
N SER A 84 6.63 0.58 10.46
CA SER A 84 6.63 -0.76 11.07
C SER A 84 7.40 -1.79 10.22
N LEU A 85 8.01 -2.77 10.89
CA LEU A 85 8.65 -3.91 10.23
C LEU A 85 7.57 -4.94 9.86
N ILE A 86 7.48 -5.27 8.57
CA ILE A 86 6.45 -6.15 8.01
C ILE A 86 7.16 -7.36 7.41
N THR A 87 7.13 -8.47 8.14
CA THR A 87 7.58 -9.77 7.64
C THR A 87 6.45 -10.45 6.87
N ILE A 88 6.78 -10.97 5.69
CA ILE A 88 5.93 -11.89 4.92
C ILE A 88 6.68 -13.21 4.76
N ASP A 89 6.01 -14.33 5.02
CA ASP A 89 6.48 -15.68 4.74
C ASP A 89 5.57 -16.24 3.64
N LEU A 90 6.10 -16.33 2.41
CA LEU A 90 5.35 -16.82 1.26
C LEU A 90 5.61 -18.33 1.07
N PRO A 91 4.57 -19.18 0.97
CA PRO A 91 4.77 -20.58 0.63
C PRO A 91 5.05 -20.72 -0.87
N TYR A 92 6.26 -21.19 -1.22
CA TYR A 92 6.63 -21.44 -2.61
C TYR A 92 7.48 -22.73 -2.70
N GLU A 93 7.02 -23.70 -3.49
CA GLU A 93 7.66 -25.00 -3.76
C GLU A 93 8.14 -25.83 -2.54
N GLY A 94 7.71 -25.47 -1.32
CA GLY A 94 8.08 -26.14 -0.07
C GLY A 94 9.23 -25.47 0.69
N GLU A 95 9.86 -24.44 0.13
CA GLU A 95 10.74 -23.55 0.88
C GLU A 95 9.93 -22.47 1.64
N LYS A 96 10.54 -21.91 2.68
CA LYS A 96 10.10 -20.63 3.27
C LYS A 96 10.71 -19.50 2.45
N HIS A 97 9.91 -18.48 2.16
CA HIS A 97 10.36 -17.28 1.46
C HIS A 97 10.11 -16.08 2.38
N ILE A 98 11.01 -15.87 3.34
CA ILE A 98 10.88 -14.82 4.36
C ILE A 98 11.46 -13.51 3.85
N ILE A 99 10.60 -12.50 3.71
CA ILE A 99 10.92 -11.16 3.25
C ILE A 99 10.52 -10.14 4.32
N GLU A 100 11.39 -9.18 4.60
CA GLU A 100 11.12 -8.05 5.49
C GLU A 100 10.99 -6.75 4.68
N TYR A 101 9.92 -6.00 4.94
CA TYR A 101 9.67 -4.68 4.36
C TYR A 101 9.48 -3.64 5.46
N THR A 102 9.92 -2.41 5.21
CA THR A 102 9.52 -1.21 5.96
C THR A 102 9.22 -0.09 4.97
N ILE A 103 7.98 0.40 4.95
CA ILE A 103 7.63 1.62 4.22
C ILE A 103 8.02 2.79 5.14
N ASN A 104 9.11 3.49 4.83
CA ASN A 104 9.74 4.44 5.75
C ASN A 104 9.04 5.81 5.76
N ASN A 105 8.66 6.30 4.58
CA ASN A 105 7.89 7.53 4.37
C ASN A 105 7.30 7.57 2.96
N THR A 106 6.26 8.39 2.78
CA THR A 106 5.72 8.78 1.48
C THR A 106 5.80 10.28 1.24
N LYS A 107 5.92 10.67 -0.04
CA LYS A 107 5.86 12.05 -0.52
C LYS A 107 5.01 12.11 -1.78
N VAL A 108 4.42 13.28 -2.05
CA VAL A 108 3.59 13.50 -3.24
C VAL A 108 4.06 14.76 -3.96
N TYR A 109 4.26 14.63 -5.27
CA TYR A 109 4.87 15.65 -6.12
C TYR A 109 3.95 16.04 -7.28
N SER A 110 4.00 17.32 -7.67
CA SER A 110 3.24 17.89 -8.80
C SER A 110 4.08 18.04 -10.07
N SER A 111 5.38 17.80 -10.01
CA SER A 111 6.30 17.73 -11.14
C SER A 111 7.45 16.77 -10.85
N LEU A 112 8.15 16.30 -11.89
CA LEU A 112 9.35 15.48 -11.69
C LEU A 112 10.51 16.31 -11.11
N ASP A 113 10.57 17.60 -11.41
CA ASP A 113 11.64 18.50 -10.98
C ASP A 113 11.61 18.73 -9.46
N GLU A 114 10.41 18.79 -8.84
CA GLU A 114 10.26 18.77 -7.37
C GLU A 114 10.79 17.49 -6.73
N SER A 115 10.64 16.36 -7.43
CA SER A 115 10.94 15.03 -6.88
C SER A 115 12.42 14.68 -6.83
N ASN A 116 13.25 15.35 -7.64
CA ASN A 116 14.69 15.09 -7.81
C ASN A 116 15.06 13.65 -8.24
N ILE A 117 14.10 12.86 -8.73
CA ILE A 117 14.37 11.51 -9.23
C ILE A 117 15.04 11.53 -10.62
N ASP A 118 15.82 10.50 -10.92
CA ASP A 118 16.28 10.28 -12.29
C ASP A 118 15.10 9.90 -13.20
N LYS A 119 14.71 10.84 -14.08
CA LYS A 119 13.65 10.65 -15.09
C LYS A 119 13.93 9.43 -15.99
N ASN A 120 15.20 9.04 -16.17
CA ASN A 120 15.58 7.88 -16.97
C ASN A 120 15.18 6.53 -16.33
N LEU A 121 14.82 6.48 -15.04
CA LEU A 121 14.37 5.25 -14.37
C LEU A 121 12.83 5.09 -14.32
N ILE A 122 12.07 6.08 -14.81
CA ILE A 122 10.60 5.98 -14.90
C ILE A 122 10.24 4.95 -15.98
N LEU A 123 9.40 3.95 -15.67
CA LEU A 123 9.07 2.84 -16.57
C LEU A 123 8.33 3.33 -17.81
N ASN A 124 7.32 4.18 -17.66
CA ASN A 124 6.62 4.88 -18.75
C ASN A 124 6.24 3.95 -19.91
N ARG A 125 5.49 2.89 -19.59
CA ARG A 125 5.22 1.76 -20.50
C ARG A 125 4.51 2.16 -21.79
N ASN A 126 3.76 3.26 -21.74
CA ASN A 126 3.01 3.85 -22.86
C ASN A 126 3.82 4.86 -23.69
N ASN A 127 5.07 5.19 -23.28
CA ASN A 127 5.91 6.24 -23.87
C ASN A 127 5.22 7.63 -23.90
N GLU A 128 4.52 7.97 -22.82
CA GLU A 128 3.83 9.25 -22.64
C GLU A 128 4.78 10.35 -22.13
N ASN A 129 4.36 11.61 -22.25
CA ASN A 129 5.13 12.72 -21.69
C ASN A 129 4.76 12.90 -20.21
N ILE A 130 5.60 12.35 -19.31
CA ILE A 130 5.35 12.34 -17.85
C ILE A 130 5.30 13.76 -17.26
N ASP A 131 6.18 14.67 -17.68
CA ASP A 131 6.15 16.07 -17.23
C ASP A 131 4.82 16.75 -17.60
N LYS A 132 4.26 16.44 -18.78
CA LYS A 132 2.92 16.89 -19.19
C LYS A 132 1.79 16.20 -18.41
N ILE A 133 1.93 14.91 -18.07
CA ILE A 133 0.92 14.19 -17.25
C ILE A 133 0.80 14.83 -15.87
N LEU A 134 1.92 15.10 -15.20
CA LEU A 134 1.93 15.75 -13.89
C LEU A 134 1.48 17.22 -13.98
N GLY A 135 1.93 17.94 -15.01
CA GLY A 135 1.47 19.31 -15.32
C GLY A 135 -0.03 19.42 -15.62
N ASN A 136 -0.68 18.34 -16.06
CA ASN A 136 -2.13 18.25 -16.24
C ASN A 136 -2.91 17.96 -14.93
N GLY A 137 -2.23 17.84 -13.78
CA GLY A 137 -2.86 17.72 -12.46
C GLY A 137 -2.65 16.36 -11.77
N LYS A 138 -2.24 15.32 -12.50
CA LYS A 138 -1.85 14.02 -11.92
C LYS A 138 -0.67 14.20 -10.95
N LYS A 139 -0.52 13.28 -10.01
CA LYS A 139 0.53 13.33 -8.97
C LYS A 139 1.44 12.12 -9.05
N LEU A 140 2.72 12.34 -8.77
CA LEU A 140 3.68 11.28 -8.47
C LEU A 140 3.66 11.06 -6.96
N ILE A 141 3.24 9.87 -6.52
CA ILE A 141 3.52 9.37 -5.18
C ILE A 141 4.88 8.70 -5.22
N LEU A 142 5.76 9.01 -4.27
CA LEU A 142 7.06 8.37 -4.09
C LEU A 142 7.15 7.83 -2.65
N ALA A 143 7.40 6.53 -2.51
CA ALA A 143 7.61 5.86 -1.23
C ALA A 143 9.09 5.47 -1.07
N ASN A 144 9.68 5.81 0.07
CA ASN A 144 10.98 5.28 0.46
C ASN A 144 10.77 3.96 1.22
N VAL A 145 11.40 2.88 0.75
CA VAL A 145 11.15 1.52 1.23
C VAL A 145 12.46 0.82 1.55
N THR A 146 12.57 0.25 2.75
CA THR A 146 13.60 -0.74 3.09
C THR A 146 13.08 -2.13 2.75
N VAL A 147 13.86 -2.94 2.03
CA VAL A 147 13.54 -4.35 1.75
C VAL A 147 14.75 -5.24 2.07
N LYS A 148 14.50 -6.35 2.76
CA LYS A 148 15.52 -7.33 3.15
C LYS A 148 15.09 -8.75 2.80
N ASN A 149 15.98 -9.49 2.14
CA ASN A 149 15.88 -10.94 1.99
C ASN A 149 16.34 -11.57 3.30
N VAL A 150 15.43 -12.15 4.07
CA VAL A 150 15.78 -12.81 5.34
C VAL A 150 16.17 -14.26 5.08
N ASP A 151 15.26 -14.99 4.43
CA ASP A 151 15.38 -16.42 4.19
C ASP A 151 14.62 -16.78 2.91
N ARG A 152 15.19 -16.43 1.76
CA ARG A 152 14.81 -16.92 0.43
C ARG A 152 16.07 -17.24 -0.36
N ASN A 153 16.24 -18.49 -0.77
CA ASN A 153 17.41 -18.94 -1.55
C ASN A 153 17.34 -18.50 -3.02
N SER A 154 16.12 -18.30 -3.53
CA SER A 154 15.86 -17.68 -4.83
C SER A 154 15.84 -16.15 -4.74
N ASN A 155 16.11 -15.47 -5.85
CA ASN A 155 16.13 -14.00 -5.90
C ASN A 155 14.76 -13.42 -5.55
N ILE A 156 14.73 -12.41 -4.66
CA ILE A 156 13.52 -11.62 -4.41
C ILE A 156 13.37 -10.57 -5.50
N ASN A 157 12.25 -10.64 -6.22
CA ASN A 157 11.72 -9.48 -6.93
C ASN A 157 11.16 -8.50 -5.90
N ILE A 158 11.83 -7.35 -5.72
CA ILE A 158 11.37 -6.28 -4.81
C ILE A 158 9.97 -5.76 -5.18
N GLY A 159 9.56 -5.97 -6.43
CA GLY A 159 8.33 -5.47 -7.04
C GLY A 159 7.02 -6.18 -6.69
N GLU A 160 6.96 -6.99 -5.63
CA GLU A 160 5.68 -7.48 -5.06
C GLU A 160 4.93 -6.39 -4.25
N LEU A 161 5.05 -5.13 -4.70
CA LEU A 161 4.44 -3.94 -4.12
C LEU A 161 3.43 -3.37 -5.11
N GLY A 162 2.37 -2.71 -4.63
CA GLY A 162 1.39 -2.06 -5.50
C GLY A 162 0.51 -1.07 -4.76
N LEU A 163 0.15 0.04 -5.42
CA LEU A 163 -0.69 1.07 -4.82
C LEU A 163 -2.16 0.69 -5.01
N ASN A 164 -2.89 0.66 -3.89
CA ASN A 164 -4.27 0.21 -3.80
C ASN A 164 -5.15 1.32 -3.21
N TYR A 165 -6.37 1.45 -3.71
CA TYR A 165 -7.40 2.33 -3.17
C TYR A 165 -8.45 1.49 -2.42
N ILE A 166 -8.74 1.87 -1.17
CA ILE A 166 -9.75 1.20 -0.33
C ILE A 166 -11.01 2.08 -0.28
N MET A 167 -12.17 1.49 -0.55
CA MET A 167 -13.46 2.17 -0.51
C MET A 167 -14.00 2.30 0.93
N GLU A 168 -15.01 3.14 1.17
CA GLU A 168 -15.52 3.44 2.54
C GLU A 168 -16.10 2.21 3.27
N ASN A 169 -16.48 1.18 2.53
CA ASN A 169 -16.95 -0.10 3.03
C ASN A 169 -15.81 -1.10 3.34
N GLY A 170 -14.54 -0.68 3.23
CA GLY A 170 -13.35 -1.50 3.46
C GLY A 170 -12.97 -2.40 2.28
N GLU A 171 -13.73 -2.39 1.17
CA GLU A 171 -13.41 -3.18 -0.03
C GLU A 171 -12.26 -2.54 -0.83
N LYS A 172 -11.32 -3.37 -1.26
CA LYS A 172 -10.31 -2.98 -2.28
C LYS A 172 -11.00 -2.69 -3.61
N SER A 173 -10.65 -1.57 -4.25
CA SER A 173 -11.05 -1.28 -5.64
C SER A 173 -10.55 -2.37 -6.59
N SER A 174 -11.48 -2.98 -7.32
CA SER A 174 -11.24 -4.18 -8.14
C SER A 174 -11.23 -3.93 -9.66
N GLY A 175 -11.48 -2.69 -10.11
CA GLY A 175 -11.59 -2.35 -11.53
C GLY A 175 -10.91 -1.05 -11.94
N ASN A 176 -11.14 0.06 -11.21
CA ASN A 176 -10.75 1.39 -11.68
C ASN A 176 -9.36 1.85 -11.19
N PHE A 177 -8.78 1.22 -10.17
CA PHE A 177 -7.52 1.68 -9.59
C PHE A 177 -6.60 0.54 -9.14
N MET A 178 -5.70 0.15 -10.05
CA MET A 178 -4.45 -0.53 -9.75
C MET A 178 -3.33 0.25 -10.44
N SER A 179 -2.77 1.24 -9.74
CA SER A 179 -1.63 1.99 -10.28
C SER A 179 -0.40 1.07 -10.26
N GLU A 180 0.14 0.78 -11.45
CA GLU A 180 1.39 0.05 -11.59
C GLU A 180 2.56 0.89 -11.08
N ILE A 181 3.65 0.25 -10.67
CA ILE A 181 4.87 0.97 -10.32
C ILE A 181 5.46 1.60 -11.58
N GLU A 182 5.53 2.93 -11.58
CA GLU A 182 6.06 3.76 -12.66
C GLU A 182 7.49 4.21 -12.40
N TYR A 183 8.01 4.12 -11.18
CA TYR A 183 9.40 4.47 -10.87
C TYR A 183 10.03 3.50 -9.87
N PHE A 184 11.30 3.16 -10.08
CA PHE A 184 12.09 2.37 -9.14
C PHE A 184 13.57 2.79 -9.19
N SER A 185 14.11 3.34 -8.09
CA SER A 185 15.46 3.90 -8.04
C SER A 185 16.59 2.87 -8.21
N LEU A 186 16.30 1.59 -8.06
CA LEU A 186 17.26 0.49 -8.27
C LEU A 186 17.04 -0.25 -9.62
N ALA A 187 16.22 0.30 -10.52
CA ALA A 187 15.96 -0.31 -11.82
C ALA A 187 17.24 -0.37 -12.68
N THR A 188 17.69 -1.57 -13.02
CA THR A 188 18.74 -1.78 -14.03
C THR A 188 18.16 -1.66 -15.44
N LEU A 189 18.97 -1.25 -16.43
CA LEU A 189 18.58 -1.36 -17.84
C LEU A 189 18.85 -2.80 -18.33
N LYS A 190 17.88 -3.40 -19.01
CA LYS A 190 18.07 -4.68 -19.72
C LYS A 190 18.53 -4.43 -21.16
N GLY A 191 19.27 -5.40 -21.71
CA GLY A 191 19.43 -5.59 -23.15
C GLY A 191 19.90 -4.35 -23.92
N ASP A 192 19.04 -3.81 -24.77
CA ASP A 192 19.31 -2.67 -25.65
C ASP A 192 19.14 -1.29 -24.99
N GLY A 193 18.91 -1.25 -23.67
CA GLY A 193 18.73 -0.04 -22.89
C GLY A 193 17.27 0.46 -22.81
N LYS A 194 16.31 -0.17 -23.48
CA LYS A 194 14.90 0.28 -23.49
C LYS A 194 14.06 -0.32 -22.37
N GLU A 195 14.23 -1.61 -22.09
CA GLU A 195 13.44 -2.30 -21.06
C GLU A 195 14.09 -2.14 -19.67
N LYS A 196 13.33 -1.70 -18.67
CA LYS A 196 13.82 -1.47 -17.29
C LYS A 196 13.54 -2.69 -16.42
N GLY A 197 14.61 -3.25 -15.87
CA GLY A 197 14.68 -4.51 -15.13
C GLY A 197 14.08 -4.49 -13.72
N TYR A 198 13.00 -3.74 -13.51
CA TYR A 198 12.26 -3.69 -12.24
C TYR A 198 11.89 -5.10 -11.73
N TYR A 199 11.19 -5.91 -12.54
CA TYR A 199 10.85 -7.30 -12.21
C TYR A 199 12.06 -8.27 -12.19
N ASN A 200 13.27 -7.77 -12.49
CA ASN A 200 14.52 -8.54 -12.59
C ASN A 200 15.58 -8.08 -11.59
N TYR A 201 15.25 -7.15 -10.67
CA TYR A 201 16.15 -6.80 -9.59
C TYR A 201 16.25 -7.97 -8.61
N ASN A 202 17.48 -8.40 -8.34
CA ASN A 202 17.77 -9.54 -7.48
C ASN A 202 18.34 -9.03 -6.15
N LEU A 203 17.78 -9.50 -5.03
CA LEU A 203 18.28 -9.24 -3.68
C LEU A 203 18.79 -10.57 -3.07
N GLU A 204 20.09 -10.65 -2.79
CA GLU A 204 20.72 -11.88 -2.29
C GLU A 204 20.31 -12.20 -0.84
N LYS A 205 20.41 -13.47 -0.43
CA LYS A 205 19.99 -13.93 0.90
C LYS A 205 20.80 -13.25 2.01
N GLY A 206 20.10 -12.56 2.92
CA GLY A 206 20.69 -11.76 3.98
C GLY A 206 20.90 -10.28 3.62
N GLU A 207 20.81 -9.88 2.34
CA GLU A 207 20.95 -8.49 1.96
C GLU A 207 19.73 -7.64 2.34
N SER A 208 20.00 -6.36 2.62
CA SER A 208 19.01 -5.30 2.77
C SER A 208 19.38 -4.12 1.86
N LYS A 209 18.38 -3.50 1.23
CA LYS A 209 18.52 -2.28 0.43
C LYS A 209 17.46 -1.26 0.84
N ILE A 210 17.75 0.00 0.57
CA ILE A 210 16.76 1.08 0.54
C ILE A 210 16.50 1.42 -0.92
N ALA A 211 15.22 1.48 -1.30
CA ALA A 211 14.77 1.86 -2.63
C ALA A 211 13.76 3.01 -2.53
N GLU A 212 13.57 3.72 -3.64
CA GLU A 212 12.46 4.64 -3.83
C GLU A 212 11.59 4.09 -4.96
N ILE A 213 10.30 3.99 -4.69
CA ILE A 213 9.29 3.34 -5.55
C ILE A 213 8.17 4.33 -5.77
N GLY A 214 7.78 4.54 -7.02
CA GLY A 214 6.82 5.58 -7.39
C GLY A 214 5.67 5.13 -8.27
N TRP A 215 4.56 5.86 -8.15
CA TRP A 215 3.29 5.64 -8.82
C TRP A 215 2.74 6.96 -9.34
N ILE A 216 2.11 6.94 -10.51
CA ILE A 216 1.38 8.09 -11.04
C ILE A 216 -0.12 7.87 -10.82
N ILE A 217 -0.80 8.88 -10.30
CA ILE A 217 -2.23 8.83 -9.91
C ILE A 217 -2.96 10.09 -10.37
N ASP A 218 -4.28 10.00 -10.52
CA ASP A 218 -5.14 11.18 -10.68
C ASP A 218 -5.89 11.48 -9.37
N PRO A 219 -5.66 12.64 -8.71
CA PRO A 219 -6.35 12.99 -7.47
C PRO A 219 -7.85 13.31 -7.68
N ASN A 220 -8.33 13.37 -8.93
CA ASN A 220 -9.77 13.45 -9.22
C ASN A 220 -10.44 12.07 -9.24
N GLU A 221 -9.67 10.99 -9.32
CA GLU A 221 -10.16 9.60 -9.39
C GLU A 221 -10.06 8.86 -8.03
N VAL A 222 -9.16 9.30 -7.13
CA VAL A 222 -8.94 8.68 -5.80
C VAL A 222 -8.73 9.70 -4.68
N ASP A 223 -9.35 9.44 -3.53
CA ASP A 223 -9.02 10.09 -2.25
C ASP A 223 -7.64 9.59 -1.75
N LEU A 224 -6.71 10.53 -1.54
CA LEU A 224 -5.35 10.26 -1.09
C LEU A 224 -5.31 9.64 0.32
N ASP A 225 -6.27 9.99 1.17
CA ASP A 225 -6.40 9.47 2.54
C ASP A 225 -6.81 7.98 2.57
N ARG A 226 -7.10 7.39 1.41
CA ARG A 226 -7.51 6.00 1.22
C ARG A 226 -6.55 5.20 0.33
N LEU A 227 -5.35 5.74 0.11
CA LEU A 227 -4.28 5.05 -0.61
C LEU A 227 -3.40 4.23 0.35
N TYR A 228 -3.12 3.00 -0.07
CA TYR A 228 -2.34 2.02 0.69
C TYR A 228 -1.33 1.34 -0.22
N ILE A 229 -0.10 1.15 0.26
CA ILE A 229 0.82 0.20 -0.38
C ILE A 229 0.45 -1.20 0.08
N CYS A 230 0.03 -2.04 -0.87
CA CYS A 230 -0.09 -3.48 -0.68
C CYS A 230 1.28 -4.12 -0.90
N ILE A 231 1.72 -4.92 0.05
CA ILE A 231 2.90 -5.77 0.00
C ILE A 231 2.42 -7.21 -0.21
N GLY A 232 3.06 -7.95 -1.12
CA GLY A 232 2.53 -9.20 -1.68
C GLY A 232 1.44 -8.94 -2.73
N SER A 233 1.51 -7.83 -3.48
CA SER A 233 0.44 -7.35 -4.38
C SER A 233 -0.08 -8.36 -5.42
N HIS A 234 0.74 -9.35 -5.77
CA HIS A 234 0.44 -10.42 -6.73
C HIS A 234 0.23 -11.81 -6.08
N THR A 235 0.16 -11.90 -4.75
CA THR A 235 -0.01 -13.16 -4.00
C THR A 235 -1.43 -13.32 -3.45
N SER A 236 -1.77 -14.51 -2.93
CA SER A 236 -3.09 -14.76 -2.32
C SER A 236 -3.38 -13.80 -1.17
N TYR A 237 -4.65 -13.41 -1.04
CA TYR A 237 -5.09 -12.31 -0.18
C TYR A 237 -4.70 -12.42 1.30
N GLU A 238 -4.55 -13.64 1.83
CA GLU A 238 -4.09 -13.89 3.20
C GLU A 238 -2.63 -13.48 3.45
N TYR A 239 -1.78 -13.51 2.42
CA TYR A 239 -0.39 -13.07 2.49
C TYR A 239 -0.26 -11.54 2.31
N GLN A 240 -1.22 -10.89 1.64
CA GLN A 240 -1.22 -9.44 1.43
C GLN A 240 -1.22 -8.64 2.75
N LYS A 241 -0.41 -7.58 2.82
CA LYS A 241 -0.34 -6.64 3.95
C LYS A 241 -0.40 -5.21 3.43
N PHE A 242 -1.14 -4.33 4.10
CA PHE A 242 -1.46 -3.00 3.61
C PHE A 242 -0.90 -1.92 4.54
N VAL A 243 -0.10 -0.99 4.03
CA VAL A 243 0.37 0.17 4.79
C VAL A 243 -0.42 1.39 4.35
N LYS A 244 -1.16 2.04 5.27
CA LYS A 244 -1.77 3.34 4.96
C LYS A 244 -0.66 4.35 4.71
N LEU A 245 -0.80 5.13 3.65
CA LEU A 245 0.17 6.18 3.35
C LEU A 245 -0.08 7.42 4.20
N ASP A 246 0.98 7.97 4.78
CA ASP A 246 0.97 9.31 5.36
C ASP A 246 1.14 10.31 4.21
N ILE A 247 0.00 10.64 3.58
CA ILE A 247 -0.13 11.70 2.58
C ILE A 247 -0.84 12.86 3.26
N GLY A 248 -0.14 13.53 4.18
CA GLY A 248 -0.58 14.83 4.66
C GLY A 248 -0.61 15.81 3.49
N GLU A 249 -1.79 16.40 3.20
CA GLU A 249 -1.82 17.66 2.46
C GLU A 249 -0.90 18.65 3.18
N GLY A 250 0.06 19.21 2.44
CA GLY A 250 1.05 20.12 3.00
C GLY A 250 0.40 21.38 3.55
N LYS A 251 0.12 21.40 4.85
CA LYS A 251 -0.39 22.56 5.58
C LYS A 251 0.61 23.71 5.46
N LYS A 252 0.24 24.68 4.63
CA LYS A 252 0.94 25.95 4.41
C LYS A 252 0.85 26.86 5.64
#